data_AF-A0A6A4ZDT0-F1
#
_entry.id   AF-A0A6A4ZDT0-F1
#
_cell.length_a   1.000
_cell.length_b   1.000
_cell.length_c   1.000
_cell.angle_alpha   90.00
_cell.angle_beta   90.00
_cell.angle_gamma   90.00
#
_symmetry.space_group_name_H-M   'P 1'
#
loop_
_entity.id
_entity.type
_entity.pdbx_description
1 polymer ?
#
loop_
_entity_poly.entity_id
_entity_poly.type
_entity_poly.pdbx_seq_one_letter_code
_entity_poly.pdbx_strand_id
1 'polypeptide(L)'
;MFNHAYFVNWMKELMDELDFLGKSGALIVMDNASYHKGVPSDTPKGTWKKQDLLAACERFGVAVSANDYRSVIWSKLQAYVKENIVPEVVSVARARGYEVVYTPPYHSDLQPIEYVWAYLKGNVGR
;
A
#
# COMPACT_ATOMS: atom_id res chain seq x y z
N MET A 1 -6.56 -13.07 12.51
CA MET A 1 -5.78 -13.33 11.27
C MET A 1 -5.16 -12.02 10.84
N PHE A 2 -3.85 -11.99 10.57
CA PHE A 2 -3.15 -10.78 10.15
C PHE A 2 -3.56 -10.45 8.71
N ASN A 3 -4.34 -9.39 8.53
CA ASN A 3 -4.88 -8.97 7.24
C ASN A 3 -4.64 -7.46 7.02
N HIS A 4 -5.03 -6.94 5.86
CA HIS A 4 -4.79 -5.53 5.52
C HIS A 4 -5.41 -4.54 6.51
N ALA A 5 -6.67 -4.76 6.93
CA ALA A 5 -7.34 -3.86 7.87
C ALA A 5 -6.65 -3.84 9.25
N TYR A 6 -6.24 -5.02 9.73
CA TYR A 6 -5.44 -5.13 10.94
C TYR A 6 -4.12 -4.36 10.79
N PHE A 7 -3.41 -4.55 9.67
CA PHE A 7 -2.13 -3.89 9.42
C PHE A 7 -2.26 -2.35 9.36
N VAL A 8 -3.32 -1.83 8.74
CA VAL A 8 -3.59 -0.38 8.71
C VAL A 8 -3.79 0.18 10.12
N ASN A 9 -4.52 -0.54 10.99
CA ASN A 9 -4.69 -0.11 12.38
C ASN A 9 -3.37 -0.15 13.14
N TRP A 10 -2.59 -1.22 12.99
CA TRP A 10 -1.26 -1.32 13.59
C TRP A 10 -0.32 -0.20 13.13
N MET A 11 -0.36 0.17 11.84
CA MET A 11 0.41 1.31 11.33
C MET A 11 0.02 2.64 12.00
N LYS A 12 -1.28 2.85 12.27
CA LYS A 12 -1.75 4.05 12.98
C LYS A 12 -1.22 4.09 14.41
N GLU A 13 -1.29 2.97 15.12
CA GLU A 13 -0.75 2.83 16.48
C GLU A 13 0.77 3.07 16.51
N LEU A 14 1.52 2.55 15.53
CA LEU A 14 2.95 2.85 15.37
C LEU A 14 3.20 4.35 15.23
N MET A 15 2.41 5.04 14.41
CA MET A 15 2.56 6.49 14.22
C MET A 15 2.15 7.28 15.47
N ASP A 16 1.12 6.86 16.18
CA ASP A 16 0.73 7.47 17.46
C ASP A 16 1.89 7.37 18.48
N GLU A 17 2.61 6.25 18.52
CA GLU A 17 3.80 6.07 19.37
C GLU A 17 4.97 6.94 18.90
N LEU A 18 5.22 7.04 17.59
CA LEU A 18 6.25 7.94 17.05
C LEU A 18 5.96 9.40 17.42
N ASP A 19 4.69 9.82 17.30
CA ASP A 19 4.23 11.16 17.68
C ASP A 19 4.44 11.39 19.19
N PHE A 20 4.07 10.41 20.02
CA PHE A 20 4.27 10.46 21.48
C PHE A 20 5.75 10.59 21.86
N LEU A 21 6.64 9.88 21.15
CA LEU A 21 8.09 9.95 21.32
C LEU A 21 8.74 11.21 20.72
N GLY A 22 7.94 12.12 20.16
CA GLY A 22 8.41 13.37 19.53
C GLY A 22 9.23 13.14 18.26
N LYS A 23 9.03 12.01 17.57
CA LYS A 23 9.67 11.73 16.29
C LYS A 23 8.93 12.45 15.18
N SER A 24 9.66 12.98 14.21
CA SER A 24 9.10 13.64 13.03
C SER A 24 9.95 13.29 11.82
N GLY A 25 9.34 13.28 10.63
CA GLY A 25 10.04 12.97 9.37
C GLY A 25 10.62 11.55 9.31
N ALA A 26 10.08 10.61 10.10
CA ALA A 26 10.56 9.24 10.10
C ALA A 26 10.26 8.54 8.76
N LEU A 27 11.22 7.74 8.32
CA LEU A 27 11.11 6.86 7.16
C LEU A 27 10.77 5.44 7.62
N ILE A 28 9.58 4.97 7.27
CA ILE A 28 9.08 3.63 7.58
C ILE A 28 9.41 2.71 6.40
N VAL A 29 10.29 1.74 6.63
CA VAL A 29 10.77 0.80 5.61
C VAL A 29 10.04 -0.53 5.74
N MET A 30 9.41 -1.02 4.65
CA MET A 30 8.59 -2.25 4.64
C MET A 30 9.00 -3.21 3.52
N ASP A 31 8.73 -4.51 3.69
CA ASP A 31 8.75 -5.46 2.57
C ASP A 31 7.51 -5.36 1.68
N ASN A 32 7.49 -6.23 0.68
CA ASN A 32 6.47 -6.34 -0.34
C ASN A 32 5.31 -7.29 0.02
N ALA A 33 5.09 -7.62 1.30
CA ALA A 33 3.95 -8.44 1.69
C ALA A 33 2.64 -7.85 1.16
N SER A 34 1.74 -8.68 0.64
CA SER A 34 0.56 -8.22 -0.10
C SER A 34 -0.35 -7.33 0.74
N TYR A 35 -0.48 -7.61 2.03
CA TYR A 35 -1.28 -6.82 2.96
C TYR A 35 -0.64 -5.47 3.34
N HIS A 36 0.65 -5.23 3.05
CA HIS A 36 1.28 -3.90 3.15
C HIS A 36 0.92 -2.98 1.98
N LYS A 37 0.44 -3.56 0.87
CA LYS A 37 0.17 -2.84 -0.38
C LYS A 37 -1.31 -2.73 -0.72
N GLY A 38 -2.19 -2.96 0.27
CA GLY A 38 -3.62 -2.78 0.07
C GLY A 38 -3.92 -1.32 -0.30
N VAL A 39 -4.67 -1.17 -1.38
CA VAL A 39 -5.17 0.11 -1.90
C VAL A 39 -6.55 0.37 -1.32
N PRO A 40 -7.04 1.63 -1.33
CA PRO A 40 -8.38 1.97 -0.89
C PRO A 40 -9.46 1.03 -1.44
N SER A 41 -10.46 0.71 -0.63
CA SER A 41 -11.48 -0.31 -0.94
C SER A 41 -12.31 0.02 -2.19
N ASP A 42 -12.42 1.30 -2.50
CA ASP A 42 -13.11 1.85 -3.67
C ASP A 42 -12.22 1.92 -4.92
N THR A 43 -10.98 1.42 -4.87
CA THR A 43 -10.12 1.30 -6.04
C THR A 43 -10.74 0.34 -7.07
N PRO A 44 -10.84 0.72 -8.36
CA PRO A 44 -11.44 -0.11 -9.39
C PRO A 44 -10.74 -1.46 -9.53
N LYS A 45 -11.54 -2.51 -9.75
CA LYS A 45 -11.03 -3.88 -9.92
C LYS A 45 -11.40 -4.41 -11.29
N GLY A 46 -10.49 -5.21 -11.85
CA GLY A 46 -10.70 -5.88 -13.14
C GLY A 46 -11.82 -6.92 -13.14
N THR A 47 -12.50 -7.15 -12.02
CA THR A 47 -13.70 -7.99 -11.89
C THR A 47 -15.01 -7.18 -11.95
N TRP A 48 -14.95 -5.85 -11.88
CA TRP A 48 -16.15 -4.99 -11.90
C TRP A 48 -16.91 -5.06 -13.24
N LYS A 49 -18.20 -4.73 -13.20
CA LYS A 49 -19.03 -4.66 -14.41
C LYS A 49 -18.66 -3.41 -15.23
N LYS A 50 -18.99 -3.41 -16.52
CA LYS A 50 -18.65 -2.30 -17.42
C LYS A 50 -19.19 -0.95 -16.92
N GLN A 51 -20.41 -0.93 -16.39
CA GLN A 51 -21.03 0.29 -15.84
C GLN A 51 -20.24 0.84 -14.65
N ASP A 52 -19.82 -0.01 -13.72
CA ASP A 52 -19.02 0.41 -12.55
C ASP A 52 -17.64 0.92 -12.97
N LEU A 53 -17.04 0.34 -14.02
CA LEU A 53 -15.79 0.83 -14.59
C LEU A 53 -15.97 2.19 -15.27
N LEU A 54 -17.07 2.42 -15.98
CA LEU A 54 -17.37 3.73 -16.57
C LEU A 54 -17.56 4.80 -15.48
N ALA A 55 -18.30 4.48 -14.42
CA ALA A 55 -18.46 5.38 -13.27
C ALA A 55 -17.12 5.68 -12.58
N ALA A 56 -16.24 4.68 -12.47
CA ALA A 56 -14.88 4.89 -11.98
C ALA A 56 -14.08 5.80 -12.91
N CYS A 57 -14.17 5.62 -14.23
CA CYS A 57 -13.52 6.50 -15.20
C CYS A 57 -13.97 7.95 -15.04
N GLU A 58 -15.26 8.21 -14.88
CA GLU A 58 -15.79 9.55 -14.62
C GLU A 58 -15.22 10.13 -13.32
N ARG A 59 -15.23 9.34 -12.23
CA ARG A 59 -14.72 9.77 -10.92
C ARG A 59 -13.22 10.11 -10.95
N PHE A 60 -12.43 9.36 -11.72
CA PHE A 60 -10.97 9.56 -11.82
C PHE A 60 -10.56 10.44 -13.00
N GLY A 61 -11.50 10.94 -13.81
CA GLY A 61 -11.18 11.75 -15.00
C GLY A 61 -10.47 10.98 -16.11
N VAL A 62 -10.65 9.66 -16.19
CA VAL A 62 -10.04 8.80 -17.22
C VAL A 62 -10.89 8.79 -18.49
N ALA A 63 -10.33 9.28 -19.60
CA ALA A 63 -11.05 9.40 -20.86
C ALA A 63 -11.37 8.03 -21.51
N VAL A 64 -12.66 7.71 -21.63
CA VAL A 64 -13.19 6.48 -22.23
C VAL A 64 -14.47 6.77 -23.02
N SER A 65 -14.78 5.91 -23.98
CA SER A 65 -16.07 5.91 -24.67
C SER A 65 -17.02 4.88 -24.05
N ALA A 66 -18.31 5.18 -23.99
CA ALA A 66 -19.33 4.20 -23.61
C ALA A 66 -19.35 2.96 -24.55
N ASN A 67 -18.89 3.13 -25.79
CA ASN A 67 -18.77 2.05 -26.76
C ASN A 67 -17.49 1.22 -26.62
N ASP A 68 -16.53 1.65 -25.80
CA ASP A 68 -15.29 0.90 -25.58
C ASP A 68 -15.58 -0.49 -25.01
N TYR A 69 -14.80 -1.47 -25.44
CA TYR A 69 -14.84 -2.79 -24.82
C TYR A 69 -14.44 -2.69 -23.36
N ARG A 70 -15.06 -3.52 -22.51
CA ARG A 70 -14.78 -3.55 -21.08
C ARG A 70 -13.28 -3.74 -20.77
N SER A 71 -12.58 -4.54 -21.57
CA SER A 71 -11.13 -4.75 -21.45
C SER A 71 -10.34 -3.45 -21.66
N VAL A 72 -10.70 -2.64 -22.66
CA VAL A 72 -10.05 -1.35 -22.95
C VAL A 72 -10.26 -0.35 -21.81
N ILE A 73 -11.49 -0.27 -21.29
CA ILE A 73 -11.83 0.57 -20.13
C ILE A 73 -10.99 0.14 -18.92
N TRP A 74 -10.93 -1.16 -18.64
CA TRP A 74 -10.12 -1.69 -17.54
C TRP A 74 -8.63 -1.41 -17.72
N SER A 75 -8.06 -1.59 -18.90
CA SER A 75 -6.63 -1.32 -19.14
C SER A 75 -6.26 0.13 -18.85
N LYS A 76 -7.12 1.09 -19.25
CA LYS A 76 -6.92 2.53 -18.94
C LYS A 76 -7.00 2.80 -17.44
N LEU A 77 -8.00 2.25 -16.76
CA LEU A 77 -8.11 2.37 -15.30
C LEU A 77 -6.95 1.71 -14.56
N GLN A 78 -6.49 0.55 -15.03
CA GLN A 78 -5.37 -0.17 -14.43
C GLN A 78 -4.08 0.64 -14.53
N ALA A 79 -3.83 1.29 -15.67
CA ALA A 79 -2.71 2.22 -15.83
C ALA A 79 -2.85 3.41 -14.87
N TYR A 80 -4.02 4.04 -14.82
CA TYR A 80 -4.28 5.14 -13.88
C TYR A 80 -4.05 4.73 -12.43
N VAL A 81 -4.56 3.57 -12.00
CA VAL A 81 -4.39 3.04 -10.63
C VAL A 81 -2.91 2.84 -10.32
N LYS A 82 -2.15 2.24 -11.25
CA LYS A 82 -0.71 2.00 -11.08
C LYS A 82 0.08 3.30 -10.86
N GLU A 83 -0.32 4.38 -11.54
CA GLU A 83 0.41 5.65 -11.52
C GLU A 83 -0.03 6.59 -10.39
N ASN A 84 -1.32 6.54 -10.00
CA ASN A 84 -1.92 7.58 -9.16
C ASN A 84 -2.39 7.07 -7.80
N ILE A 85 -2.60 5.77 -7.63
CA ILE A 85 -3.12 5.21 -6.37
C ILE A 85 -1.97 4.56 -5.60
N VAL A 86 -1.72 5.11 -4.42
CA VAL A 86 -0.76 4.54 -3.47
C VAL A 86 -1.47 3.61 -2.48
N PRO A 87 -0.74 2.68 -1.85
CA PRO A 87 -1.28 1.90 -0.73
C PRO A 87 -1.84 2.79 0.39
N GLU A 88 -2.90 2.34 1.06
CA GLU A 88 -3.59 3.11 2.11
C GLU A 88 -2.63 3.53 3.23
N VAL A 89 -1.72 2.64 3.63
CA VAL A 89 -0.73 2.95 4.67
C VAL A 89 0.23 4.08 4.28
N VAL A 90 0.53 4.22 2.98
CA VAL A 90 1.39 5.29 2.46
C VAL A 90 0.68 6.64 2.55
N SER A 91 -0.61 6.71 2.20
CA SER A 91 -1.37 7.96 2.27
C SER A 91 -1.58 8.40 3.73
N VAL A 92 -1.90 7.46 4.63
CA VAL A 92 -2.06 7.77 6.06
C VAL A 92 -0.74 8.25 6.68
N ALA A 93 0.39 7.62 6.35
CA ALA A 93 1.70 8.05 6.83
C ALA A 93 2.09 9.45 6.33
N ARG A 94 1.92 9.71 5.03
CA ARG A 94 2.20 11.03 4.44
C ARG A 94 1.36 12.14 5.03
N ALA A 95 0.09 11.87 5.35
CA ALA A 95 -0.79 12.83 6.01
C ALA A 95 -0.29 13.27 7.40
N ARG A 96 0.56 12.46 8.03
CA ARG A 96 1.21 12.75 9.33
C ARG A 96 2.67 13.20 9.20
N GLY A 97 3.17 13.44 7.98
CA GLY A 97 4.56 13.85 7.75
C GLY A 97 5.58 12.70 7.83
N TYR A 98 5.12 11.46 7.78
CA TYR A 98 5.97 10.27 7.66
C TYR A 98 6.08 9.82 6.20
N GLU A 99 7.17 9.15 5.87
CA GLU A 99 7.36 8.52 4.57
C GLU A 99 7.37 7.00 4.69
N VAL A 100 6.80 6.33 3.70
CA VAL A 100 6.80 4.87 3.62
C VAL A 100 7.51 4.47 2.34
N VAL A 101 8.52 3.61 2.47
CA VAL A 101 9.28 3.04 1.35
C VAL A 101 9.29 1.53 1.40
N TYR A 102 9.35 0.92 0.23
CA TYR A 102 9.39 -0.53 0.07
C TYR A 102 10.78 -0.96 -0.36
N THR A 103 11.32 -2.02 0.26
CA THR A 103 12.56 -2.63 -0.22
C THR A 103 12.32 -3.28 -1.59
N PRO A 104 13.38 -3.47 -2.40
CA PRO A 104 13.30 -4.29 -3.60
C PRO A 104 12.74 -5.70 -3.30
N PRO A 105 11.85 -6.25 -4.14
CA PRO A 105 11.35 -7.61 -3.97
C PRO A 105 12.49 -8.63 -3.91
N TYR A 106 12.37 -9.63 -3.04
CA TYR A 106 13.32 -10.74 -2.88
C TYR A 106 14.73 -10.34 -2.36
N HIS A 107 14.86 -9.15 -1.77
CA HIS A 107 16.08 -8.68 -1.12
C HIS A 107 15.86 -8.50 0.39
N SER A 108 15.74 -9.62 1.11
CA SER A 108 15.52 -9.62 2.58
C SER A 108 16.71 -9.07 3.36
N ASP A 109 17.91 -9.14 2.78
CA ASP A 109 19.14 -8.51 3.29
C ASP A 109 19.03 -6.99 3.42
N LEU A 110 18.16 -6.36 2.64
CA LEU A 110 17.88 -4.92 2.73
C LEU A 110 16.83 -4.57 3.80
N GLN A 111 16.30 -5.56 4.53
CA GLN A 111 15.34 -5.32 5.60
C GLN A 111 16.03 -5.28 6.98
N PRO A 112 16.06 -4.12 7.67
CA PRO A 112 16.72 -4.01 8.97
C PRO A 112 16.21 -5.02 10.02
N ILE A 113 14.93 -5.39 9.94
CA ILE A 113 14.31 -6.34 10.88
C ILE A 113 14.93 -7.74 10.80
N GLU A 114 15.45 -8.16 9.64
CA GLU A 114 16.08 -9.49 9.48
C GLU A 114 17.39 -9.60 10.27
N TYR A 115 18.15 -8.51 10.40
CA TYR A 115 19.34 -8.46 11.24
C TYR A 115 18.99 -8.58 12.73
N VAL A 116 17.94 -7.90 13.18
CA VAL A 116 17.43 -8.01 14.55
C VAL A 116 16.97 -9.45 14.82
N TRP A 117 16.23 -10.05 13.88
CA TRP A 117 15.82 -11.45 14.00
C TRP A 117 16.99 -12.43 14.02
N ALA A 118 18.02 -12.23 13.19
CA ALA A 118 19.22 -13.06 13.20
C ALA A 118 19.94 -13.01 14.55
N TYR A 119 20.09 -11.80 15.12
CA TYR A 119 20.67 -11.60 16.44
C TYR A 119 19.87 -12.33 17.53
N LEU A 120 18.53 -12.13 17.56
CA LEU A 120 17.66 -12.76 18.55
C LEU A 120 17.68 -14.29 18.44
N LYS A 121 17.55 -14.85 17.23
CA LYS A 121 17.57 -16.30 17.00
C LYS A 121 18.91 -16.91 17.41
N GLY A 122 20.03 -16.24 17.13
CA GLY A 122 21.36 -16.69 17.53
C GLY A 122 21.56 -16.74 19.05
N ASN A 123 20.85 -15.90 19.80
CA ASN A 123 20.90 -15.89 21.26
C ASN A 123 19.93 -16.90 21.91
N VAL A 124 18.81 -17.22 21.27
CA VAL A 124 17.85 -18.22 21.77
C VAL A 124 18.27 -19.65 21.42
N GLY A 125 18.94 -19.84 20.28
CA GLY A 125 19.42 -21.15 19.83
C GLY A 125 20.75 -21.60 20.45
N ARG A 126 21.32 -20.79 21.35
CA ARG A 126 22.49 -21.14 22.19
C ARG A 126 22.03 -21.49 23.59
#